data_AF-Q7MKM9-F1
#
_entry.id   AF-Q7MKM9-F1
#
_cell.length_a   1.000
_cell.length_b   1.000
_cell.length_c   1.000
_cell.angle_alpha   90.00
_cell.angle_beta   90.00
_cell.angle_gamma   90.00
#
_symmetry.space_group_name_H-M   'P 1'
#
loop_
_entity.id
_entity.type
_entity.pdbx_description
1 polymer ?
#
loop_
_entity_poly.entity_id
_entity_poly.type
_entity_poly.pdbx_seq_one_letter_code
_entity_poly.pdbx_strand_id
1 'polypeptide(L)'
;MFMAQERIAKNLGVELIHLGLQMGASKKEWKSNFSHNFVSVEQAVLEHYISEGWQGYAGEGGLLLNLIKAMSFPVLSPRHKSTFVEALYAQNVAFEEDRFDRSWLINNVKKATPTQVSANFAVMSSDETFELDLGSFRLTQQSTVLDFFPNLSDSLLSGLHLHLGNTKLAEIAEIFAQDPYAYRKGWADLTIWKDGCVKFLEVKAPGDRVQSSQKVIIEKFVKPLALDFAIVDVFGI
;
A
#
# COMPACT_ATOMS: atom_id res chain seq x y z
N MET A 1 16.75 -7.97 -24.95
CA MET A 1 15.29 -7.94 -24.68
C MET A 1 14.90 -6.89 -23.63
N PHE A 2 15.87 -6.26 -22.94
CA PHE A 2 15.64 -5.35 -21.80
C PHE A 2 15.54 -3.84 -22.12
N MET A 3 15.83 -3.43 -23.36
CA MET A 3 15.97 -2.00 -23.71
C MET A 3 14.72 -1.12 -23.44
N ALA A 4 13.52 -1.71 -23.38
CA ALA A 4 12.30 -0.95 -23.14
C ALA A 4 12.20 -0.46 -21.68
N GLN A 5 12.46 -1.34 -20.71
CA GLN A 5 12.43 -0.98 -19.29
C GLN A 5 13.63 -0.11 -18.92
N GLU A 6 14.82 -0.39 -19.47
CA GLU A 6 16.01 0.46 -19.31
C GLU A 6 15.72 1.92 -19.65
N ARG A 7 15.10 2.16 -20.82
CA ARG A 7 14.73 3.50 -21.24
C ARG A 7 13.68 4.13 -20.33
N ILE A 8 12.69 3.36 -19.88
CA ILE A 8 11.63 3.86 -19.00
C ILE A 8 12.19 4.23 -17.63
N ALA A 9 12.94 3.33 -16.98
CA ALA A 9 13.55 3.56 -15.68
C ALA A 9 14.48 4.78 -15.72
N LYS A 10 15.33 4.90 -16.77
CA LYS A 10 16.18 6.06 -16.99
C LYS A 10 15.38 7.37 -17.14
N ASN A 11 14.31 7.35 -17.93
CA ASN A 11 13.47 8.55 -18.12
C ASN A 11 12.72 8.95 -16.85
N LEU A 12 12.32 7.96 -16.05
CA LEU A 12 11.66 8.18 -14.77
C LEU A 12 12.64 8.44 -13.63
N GLY A 13 13.95 8.28 -13.84
CA GLY A 13 14.98 8.48 -12.83
C GLY A 13 14.88 7.51 -11.66
N VAL A 14 14.47 6.27 -11.91
CA VAL A 14 14.33 5.21 -10.90
C VAL A 14 15.26 4.04 -11.20
N GLU A 15 15.55 3.22 -10.18
CA GLU A 15 16.35 2.01 -10.33
C GLU A 15 15.63 0.98 -11.23
N LEU A 16 16.42 0.22 -12.00
CA LEU A 16 15.96 -0.95 -12.72
C LEU A 16 16.69 -2.19 -12.20
N ILE A 17 15.92 -3.19 -11.80
CA ILE A 17 16.42 -4.48 -11.32
C ILE A 17 15.97 -5.54 -12.33
N HIS A 18 16.91 -6.35 -12.80
CA HIS A 18 16.60 -7.52 -13.64
C HIS A 18 16.59 -8.77 -12.77
N LEU A 19 15.45 -9.47 -12.73
CA LEU A 19 15.28 -10.64 -11.88
C LEU A 19 14.88 -11.86 -12.71
N GLY A 20 15.73 -12.90 -12.67
CA GLY A 20 15.44 -14.19 -13.29
C GLY A 20 14.63 -15.08 -12.35
N LEU A 21 13.44 -15.49 -12.76
CA LEU A 21 12.59 -16.42 -12.01
C LEU A 21 12.14 -17.57 -12.90
N GLN A 22 11.93 -18.75 -12.32
CA GLN A 22 11.45 -19.90 -13.08
C GLN A 22 9.98 -19.67 -13.48
N MET A 23 9.74 -19.58 -14.78
CA MET A 23 8.40 -19.44 -15.35
C MET A 23 7.77 -20.83 -15.58
N GLY A 24 6.48 -20.94 -15.32
CA GLY A 24 5.69 -22.15 -15.55
C GLY A 24 5.27 -22.31 -17.02
N ALA A 25 4.21 -23.08 -17.23
CA ALA A 25 3.66 -23.30 -18.56
C ALA A 25 3.09 -22.01 -19.18
N SER A 26 2.72 -21.03 -18.35
CA SER A 26 2.21 -19.74 -18.78
C SER A 26 2.97 -18.56 -18.14
N LYS A 27 2.86 -17.38 -18.76
CA LYS A 27 3.41 -16.12 -18.23
C LYS A 27 2.76 -15.64 -16.92
N LYS A 28 1.73 -16.33 -16.44
CA LYS A 28 1.02 -16.03 -15.19
C LYS A 28 1.46 -16.92 -14.03
N GLU A 29 2.27 -17.93 -14.31
CA GLU A 29 2.71 -18.92 -13.34
C GLU A 29 4.20 -18.75 -13.13
N TRP A 30 4.58 -18.36 -11.93
CA TRP A 30 5.98 -18.17 -11.54
C TRP A 30 6.26 -19.03 -10.33
N LYS A 31 7.36 -19.79 -10.38
CA LYS A 31 7.68 -20.70 -9.30
C LYS A 31 8.26 -19.92 -8.13
N SER A 32 7.65 -20.12 -6.98
CA SER A 32 8.15 -19.63 -5.72
C SER A 32 9.46 -20.31 -5.32
N ASN A 33 10.46 -19.52 -4.92
CA ASN A 33 11.68 -20.05 -4.28
C ASN A 33 11.43 -20.49 -2.83
N PHE A 34 10.33 -20.05 -2.22
CA PHE A 34 9.98 -20.32 -0.83
C PHE A 34 8.99 -21.48 -0.68
N SER A 35 7.83 -21.39 -1.34
CA SER A 35 6.77 -22.41 -1.27
C SER A 35 6.88 -23.51 -2.32
N HIS A 36 7.72 -23.32 -3.34
CA HIS A 36 7.84 -24.18 -4.54
C HIS A 36 6.56 -24.34 -5.38
N ASN A 37 5.48 -23.65 -5.02
CA ASN A 37 4.24 -23.59 -5.79
C ASN A 37 4.34 -22.55 -6.92
N PHE A 38 3.46 -22.68 -7.92
CA PHE A 38 3.25 -21.63 -8.90
C PHE A 38 2.33 -20.55 -8.32
N VAL A 39 2.80 -19.30 -8.38
CA VAL A 39 2.15 -18.10 -7.86
C VAL A 39 2.19 -16.99 -8.91
N SER A 40 1.58 -15.83 -8.61
CA SER A 40 1.71 -14.65 -9.47
C SER A 40 3.16 -14.15 -9.51
N VAL A 41 3.49 -13.30 -10.49
CA VAL A 41 4.85 -12.76 -10.60
C VAL A 41 5.21 -11.89 -9.38
N GLU A 42 4.26 -11.11 -8.88
CA GLU A 42 4.42 -10.24 -7.71
C GLU A 42 4.71 -11.06 -6.46
N GLN A 43 3.97 -12.16 -6.26
CA GLN A 43 4.17 -13.06 -5.14
C GLN A 43 5.52 -13.78 -5.24
N ALA A 44 5.92 -14.23 -6.43
CA ALA A 44 7.23 -14.87 -6.62
C ALA A 44 8.40 -13.90 -6.35
N VAL A 45 8.27 -12.63 -6.76
CA VAL A 45 9.25 -11.57 -6.43
C VAL A 45 9.29 -11.33 -4.93
N LEU A 46 8.14 -11.20 -4.27
CA LEU A 46 8.07 -11.01 -2.81
C LEU A 46 8.76 -12.16 -2.07
N GLU A 47 8.48 -13.40 -2.45
CA GLU A 47 9.06 -14.59 -1.83
C GLU A 47 10.56 -14.72 -2.09
N HIS A 48 11.05 -14.25 -3.24
CA HIS A 48 12.49 -14.12 -3.49
C HIS A 48 13.13 -13.15 -2.48
N TYR A 49 12.58 -11.95 -2.29
CA TYR A 49 13.10 -11.00 -1.29
C TYR A 49 12.96 -11.53 0.14
N ILE A 50 11.87 -12.23 0.47
CA ILE A 50 11.72 -12.89 1.79
C ILE A 50 12.82 -13.91 2.03
N SER A 51 13.21 -14.70 1.02
CA SER A 51 14.32 -15.65 1.13
C SER A 51 15.68 -14.98 1.41
N GLU A 52 15.81 -13.69 1.10
CA GLU A 52 16.97 -12.85 1.39
C GLU A 52 16.84 -12.07 2.72
N GLY A 53 15.81 -12.37 3.52
CA GLY A 53 15.58 -11.78 4.84
C GLY A 53 14.79 -10.48 4.83
N TRP A 54 14.13 -10.12 3.73
CA TRP A 54 13.17 -9.02 3.71
C TRP A 54 11.81 -9.44 4.27
N GLN A 55 11.02 -8.45 4.66
CA GLN A 55 9.59 -8.59 4.93
C GLN A 55 8.82 -7.68 3.98
N GLY A 56 7.54 -7.96 3.73
CA GLY A 56 6.77 -7.08 2.88
C GLY A 56 5.39 -7.56 2.53
N TYR A 57 4.74 -6.79 1.67
CA TYR A 57 3.36 -7.01 1.21
C TYR A 57 3.28 -6.81 -0.29
N ALA A 58 2.61 -7.75 -0.98
CA ALA A 58 2.23 -7.64 -2.38
C ALA A 58 0.73 -7.34 -2.46
N GLY A 59 0.40 -6.09 -2.78
CA GLY A 59 -0.99 -5.62 -2.83
C GLY A 59 -1.09 -4.13 -3.11
N GLU A 60 -0.18 -3.63 -3.95
CA GLU A 60 -0.11 -2.23 -4.37
C GLU A 60 -0.10 -1.27 -3.15
N GLY A 61 -0.87 -0.18 -3.23
CA GLY A 61 -1.03 0.81 -2.16
C GLY A 61 -1.82 0.30 -0.95
N GLY A 62 -2.31 -0.94 -0.95
CA GLY A 62 -3.16 -1.48 0.09
C GLY A 62 -2.56 -1.36 1.49
N LEU A 63 -1.28 -1.73 1.67
CA LEU A 63 -0.61 -1.59 2.95
C LEU A 63 -0.40 -0.12 3.35
N LEU A 64 0.19 0.68 2.46
CA LEU A 64 0.56 2.07 2.74
C LEU A 64 -0.67 2.92 3.08
N LEU A 65 -1.73 2.84 2.27
CA LEU A 65 -2.92 3.68 2.42
C LEU A 65 -3.74 3.29 3.66
N ASN A 66 -3.82 1.99 3.98
CA ASN A 66 -4.48 1.54 5.21
C ASN A 66 -3.65 1.85 6.47
N LEU A 67 -2.31 1.85 6.37
CA LEU A 67 -1.46 2.35 7.45
C LEU A 67 -1.71 3.84 7.70
N ILE A 68 -1.73 4.67 6.64
CA ILE A 68 -2.04 6.11 6.76
C ILE A 68 -3.42 6.30 7.42
N LYS A 69 -4.43 5.52 7.03
CA LYS A 69 -5.75 5.54 7.69
C LYS A 69 -5.65 5.20 9.17
N ALA A 70 -5.01 4.09 9.53
CA ALA A 70 -4.85 3.68 10.92
C ALA A 70 -4.09 4.73 11.76
N MET A 71 -3.16 5.47 11.16
CA MET A 71 -2.43 6.54 11.83
C MET A 71 -3.20 7.87 11.91
N SER A 72 -4.19 8.08 11.04
CA SER A 72 -4.91 9.37 10.93
C SER A 72 -5.86 9.67 12.08
N PHE A 73 -6.13 8.71 12.97
CA PHE A 73 -7.07 8.84 14.08
C PHE A 73 -6.44 8.39 15.40
N PRO A 74 -6.58 9.13 16.51
CA PRO A 74 -6.16 8.64 17.83
C PRO A 74 -6.91 7.37 18.24
N VAL A 75 -8.20 7.32 17.91
CA VAL A 75 -9.07 6.13 18.01
C VAL A 75 -9.98 6.15 16.79
N LEU A 76 -9.92 5.09 15.98
CA LEU A 76 -10.77 4.96 14.80
C LEU A 76 -12.17 4.51 15.23
N SER A 77 -13.20 5.24 14.78
CA SER A 77 -14.59 4.83 14.98
C SER A 77 -14.92 3.59 14.13
N PRO A 78 -15.65 2.59 14.67
CA PRO A 78 -16.16 1.46 13.88
C PRO A 78 -16.97 1.87 12.64
N ARG A 79 -17.59 3.05 12.66
CA ARG A 79 -18.26 3.65 11.48
C ARG A 79 -17.33 3.75 10.27
N HIS A 80 -16.03 3.92 10.50
CA HIS A 80 -15.03 4.08 9.44
C HIS A 80 -14.25 2.81 9.15
N LYS A 81 -14.62 1.65 9.72
CA LYS A 81 -13.81 0.42 9.60
C LYS A 81 -13.51 0.03 8.14
N SER A 82 -14.48 0.16 7.23
CA SER A 82 -14.28 -0.08 5.79
C SER A 82 -14.29 1.19 4.91
N THR A 83 -14.33 2.40 5.49
CA THR A 83 -14.20 3.64 4.70
C THR A 83 -12.77 3.76 4.16
N PHE A 84 -12.62 3.89 2.85
CA PHE A 84 -11.30 4.08 2.25
C PHE A 84 -10.68 5.43 2.63
N VAL A 85 -9.35 5.46 2.74
CA VAL A 85 -8.62 6.66 3.18
C VAL A 85 -8.82 7.83 2.21
N GLU A 86 -8.95 7.58 0.90
CA GLU A 86 -9.21 8.63 -0.08
C GLU A 86 -10.54 9.35 0.17
N ALA A 87 -11.57 8.65 0.64
CA ALA A 87 -12.87 9.25 0.91
C ALA A 87 -12.80 10.18 2.12
N LEU A 88 -12.05 9.78 3.15
CA LEU A 88 -11.83 10.59 4.36
C LEU A 88 -11.02 11.86 4.02
N TYR A 89 -9.92 11.73 3.29
CA TYR A 89 -9.09 12.88 2.91
C TYR A 89 -9.78 13.78 1.87
N ALA A 90 -10.59 13.22 0.98
CA ALA A 90 -11.38 13.99 0.02
C ALA A 90 -12.62 14.65 0.65
N GLN A 91 -12.94 14.34 1.92
CA GLN A 91 -14.18 14.71 2.58
C GLN A 91 -15.42 14.23 1.79
N ASN A 92 -15.29 13.12 1.07
CA ASN A 92 -16.39 12.49 0.32
C ASN A 92 -17.04 11.40 1.18
N VAL A 93 -17.69 11.84 2.25
CA VAL A 93 -18.39 11.02 3.24
C VAL A 93 -19.85 11.45 3.34
N ALA A 94 -20.70 10.56 3.85
CA ALA A 94 -22.14 10.77 3.90
C ALA A 94 -22.58 11.80 4.96
N PHE A 95 -21.93 11.81 6.13
CA PHE A 95 -22.30 12.64 7.27
C PHE A 95 -21.34 13.81 7.46
N GLU A 96 -21.86 14.93 7.96
CA GLU A 96 -21.05 16.14 8.20
C GLU A 96 -20.03 15.91 9.33
N GLU A 97 -20.43 15.18 10.36
CA GLU A 97 -19.55 14.83 11.49
C GLU A 97 -18.35 13.96 11.09
N ASP A 98 -18.42 13.31 9.92
CA ASP A 98 -17.36 12.46 9.37
C ASP A 98 -16.39 13.27 8.47
N ARG A 99 -16.64 14.57 8.25
CA ARG A 99 -15.77 15.46 7.46
C ARG A 99 -14.65 16.02 8.33
N PHE A 100 -13.61 15.23 8.52
CA PHE A 100 -12.45 15.64 9.31
C PHE A 100 -11.63 16.73 8.59
N ASP A 101 -11.04 17.63 9.38
CA ASP A 101 -10.02 18.55 8.88
C ASP A 101 -8.78 17.79 8.42
N ARG A 102 -8.27 18.10 7.22
CA ARG A 102 -7.13 17.39 6.62
C ARG A 102 -5.85 17.59 7.45
N SER A 103 -5.63 18.80 7.97
CA SER A 103 -4.46 19.09 8.79
C SER A 103 -4.51 18.35 10.13
N TRP A 104 -5.71 18.14 10.69
CA TRP A 104 -5.92 17.31 11.86
C TRP A 104 -5.55 15.84 11.61
N LEU A 105 -6.04 15.24 10.51
CA LEU A 105 -5.69 13.87 10.12
C LEU A 105 -4.17 13.71 9.96
N ILE A 106 -3.53 14.62 9.23
CA ILE A 106 -2.07 14.62 9.00
C ILE A 106 -1.28 14.79 10.31
N ASN A 107 -1.74 15.67 11.20
CA ASN A 107 -1.10 15.87 12.51
C ASN A 107 -1.19 14.60 13.39
N ASN A 108 -2.26 13.81 13.26
CA ASN A 108 -2.33 12.50 13.92
C ASN A 108 -1.31 11.52 13.32
N VAL A 109 -1.13 11.50 11.99
CA VAL A 109 -0.09 10.69 11.34
C VAL A 109 1.30 11.01 11.89
N LYS A 110 1.61 12.30 12.09
CA LYS A 110 2.90 12.74 12.68
C LYS A 110 3.14 12.19 14.09
N LYS A 111 2.08 11.91 14.84
CA LYS A 111 2.12 11.55 16.27
C LYS A 111 1.71 10.10 16.55
N ALA A 112 1.38 9.34 15.51
CA ALA A 112 0.86 7.99 15.67
C ALA A 112 1.86 7.08 16.39
N THR A 113 1.35 6.29 17.32
CA THR A 113 2.15 5.30 18.06
C THR A 113 1.87 3.88 17.53
N PRO A 114 2.79 2.92 17.71
CA PRO A 114 2.53 1.53 17.33
C PRO A 114 1.25 0.97 17.97
N THR A 115 1.01 1.28 19.25
CA THR A 115 -0.22 0.86 19.96
C THR A 115 -1.48 1.42 19.33
N GLN A 116 -1.47 2.69 18.90
CA GLN A 116 -2.58 3.31 18.19
C GLN A 116 -2.82 2.62 16.83
N VAL A 117 -1.76 2.35 16.07
CA VAL A 117 -1.86 1.66 14.77
C VAL A 117 -2.51 0.29 14.94
N SER A 118 -2.03 -0.52 15.89
CA SER A 118 -2.59 -1.85 16.16
C SER A 118 -4.04 -1.79 16.64
N ALA A 119 -4.37 -0.87 17.54
CA ALA A 119 -5.74 -0.72 18.03
C ALA A 119 -6.71 -0.31 16.91
N ASN A 120 -6.30 0.62 16.04
CA ASN A 120 -7.13 1.05 14.91
C ASN A 120 -7.23 -0.02 13.83
N PHE A 121 -6.16 -0.78 13.58
CA PHE A 121 -6.22 -1.92 12.67
C PHE A 121 -7.21 -2.97 13.17
N ALA A 122 -7.22 -3.28 14.48
CA ALA A 122 -8.20 -4.20 15.06
C ALA A 122 -9.65 -3.76 14.82
N VAL A 123 -9.93 -2.45 14.86
CA VAL A 123 -11.24 -1.91 14.47
C VAL A 123 -11.51 -2.10 12.97
N MET A 124 -10.53 -1.80 12.12
CA MET A 124 -10.64 -1.94 10.66
C MET A 124 -10.89 -3.39 10.21
N SER A 125 -10.30 -4.36 10.90
CA SER A 125 -10.39 -5.79 10.61
C SER A 125 -11.49 -6.50 11.39
N SER A 126 -12.25 -5.82 12.24
CA SER A 126 -13.27 -6.44 13.08
C SER A 126 -14.50 -6.84 12.25
N ASP A 127 -14.90 -8.10 12.37
CA ASP A 127 -16.14 -8.65 11.80
C ASP A 127 -17.40 -8.24 12.59
N GLU A 128 -17.24 -7.52 13.71
CA GLU A 128 -18.37 -7.03 14.50
C GLU A 128 -19.25 -6.12 13.65
N THR A 129 -20.56 -6.36 13.69
CA THR A 129 -21.52 -5.53 12.97
C THR A 129 -21.61 -4.17 13.65
N PHE A 130 -21.35 -3.11 12.90
CA PHE A 130 -21.62 -1.75 13.36
C PHE A 130 -23.06 -1.37 13.00
N GLU A 131 -23.81 -0.89 13.98
CA GLU A 131 -25.15 -0.35 13.78
C GLU A 131 -25.20 1.10 14.23
N LEU A 132 -25.83 1.94 13.40
CA LEU A 132 -26.08 3.35 13.69
C LEU A 132 -27.56 3.62 13.53
N ASP A 133 -28.20 4.03 14.63
CA ASP A 133 -29.59 4.47 14.65
C ASP A 133 -29.66 5.96 14.26
N LEU A 134 -30.32 6.24 13.14
CA LEU A 134 -30.56 7.60 12.62
C LEU A 134 -32.05 7.96 12.72
N GLY A 135 -32.75 7.35 13.69
CA GLY A 135 -34.16 7.55 13.98
C GLY A 135 -35.06 6.82 13.00
N SER A 136 -35.26 7.39 11.81
CA SER A 136 -36.17 6.83 10.79
C SER A 136 -35.55 5.68 9.98
N PHE A 137 -34.24 5.48 10.08
CA PHE A 137 -33.52 4.41 9.43
C PHE A 137 -32.35 3.95 10.30
N ARG A 138 -31.96 2.68 10.13
CA ARG A 138 -30.75 2.11 10.72
C ARG A 138 -29.76 1.82 9.60
N LEU A 139 -28.53 2.25 9.81
CA LEU A 139 -27.41 1.84 8.98
C LEU A 139 -26.69 0.69 9.67
N THR A 140 -26.47 -0.38 8.91
CA THR A 140 -25.73 -1.56 9.36
C THR A 140 -24.53 -1.77 8.44
N GLN A 141 -23.35 -1.94 9.03
CA GLN A 141 -22.10 -2.14 8.30
C GLN A 141 -21.39 -3.39 8.83
N GLN A 142 -21.26 -4.38 7.95
CA GLN A 142 -20.55 -5.62 8.24
C GLN A 142 -19.15 -5.65 7.62
N SER A 143 -18.98 -5.03 6.44
CA SER A 143 -17.72 -5.09 5.69
C SER A 143 -16.51 -4.57 6.46
N THR A 144 -15.36 -5.22 6.25
CA THR A 144 -14.08 -4.91 6.90
C THR A 144 -13.04 -4.47 5.87
N VAL A 145 -11.87 -4.04 6.34
CA VAL A 145 -10.73 -3.79 5.44
C VAL A 145 -10.25 -5.09 4.75
N LEU A 146 -10.45 -6.25 5.38
CA LEU A 146 -9.96 -7.53 4.89
C LEU A 146 -10.79 -8.07 3.73
N ASP A 147 -12.03 -7.60 3.54
CA ASP A 147 -12.82 -7.90 2.34
C ASP A 147 -12.14 -7.40 1.05
N PHE A 148 -11.35 -6.32 1.16
CA PHE A 148 -10.63 -5.70 0.04
C PHE A 148 -9.14 -6.06 0.03
N PHE A 149 -8.56 -6.29 1.21
CA PHE A 149 -7.14 -6.60 1.39
C PHE A 149 -6.97 -7.84 2.29
N PRO A 150 -7.28 -9.06 1.81
CA PRO A 150 -7.40 -10.25 2.66
C PRO A 150 -6.13 -10.64 3.41
N ASN A 151 -4.96 -10.32 2.84
CA ASN A 151 -3.66 -10.67 3.40
C ASN A 151 -3.06 -9.56 4.28
N LEU A 152 -3.80 -8.49 4.55
CA LEU A 152 -3.32 -7.40 5.40
C LEU A 152 -3.35 -7.83 6.88
N SER A 153 -2.34 -7.43 7.65
CA SER A 153 -2.22 -7.80 9.07
C SER A 153 -1.61 -6.67 9.90
N ASP A 154 -1.83 -6.74 11.22
CA ASP A 154 -1.21 -5.83 12.18
C ASP A 154 0.33 -5.84 12.09
N SER A 155 0.92 -7.02 11.89
CA SER A 155 2.38 -7.16 11.74
C SER A 155 2.92 -6.45 10.51
N LEU A 156 2.18 -6.42 9.40
CA LEU A 156 2.57 -5.68 8.20
C LEU A 156 2.49 -4.17 8.41
N LEU A 157 1.40 -3.68 9.03
CA LEU A 157 1.24 -2.26 9.34
C LEU A 157 2.33 -1.79 10.31
N SER A 158 2.54 -2.55 11.39
CA SER A 158 3.57 -2.26 12.40
C SER A 158 4.98 -2.33 11.81
N GLY A 159 5.25 -3.29 10.92
CA GLY A 159 6.53 -3.42 10.23
C GLY A 159 6.84 -2.21 9.35
N LEU A 160 5.91 -1.80 8.50
CA LEU A 160 6.08 -0.62 7.66
C LEU A 160 6.15 0.67 8.50
N HIS A 161 5.33 0.78 9.55
CA HIS A 161 5.35 1.93 10.46
C HIS A 161 6.72 2.10 11.11
N LEU A 162 7.30 1.01 11.62
CA LEU A 162 8.62 1.00 12.24
C LEU A 162 9.73 1.45 11.29
N HIS A 163 9.69 1.01 10.03
CA HIS A 163 10.79 1.23 9.08
C HIS A 163 10.65 2.54 8.29
N LEU A 164 9.44 2.95 7.92
CA LEU A 164 9.22 4.19 7.18
C LEU A 164 9.13 5.41 8.12
N GLY A 165 8.58 5.21 9.31
CA GLY A 165 8.45 6.23 10.36
C GLY A 165 7.40 7.30 10.09
N ASN A 166 6.96 7.96 11.16
CA ASN A 166 5.90 8.97 11.12
C ASN A 166 6.20 10.14 10.18
N THR A 167 7.45 10.61 10.15
CA THR A 167 7.84 11.77 9.34
C THR A 167 7.55 11.52 7.87
N LYS A 168 8.06 10.40 7.33
CA LYS A 168 7.87 10.06 5.91
C LYS A 168 6.42 9.72 5.59
N LEU A 169 5.73 9.01 6.49
CA LEU A 169 4.30 8.71 6.34
C LEU A 169 3.43 9.99 6.34
N ALA A 170 3.78 10.99 7.15
CA ALA A 170 3.09 12.27 7.16
C ALA A 170 3.36 13.09 5.89
N GLU A 171 4.60 13.11 5.38
CA GLU A 171 4.93 13.72 4.09
C GLU A 171 4.12 13.09 2.94
N ILE A 172 4.00 11.76 2.93
CA ILE A 172 3.14 11.05 1.97
C ILE A 172 1.68 11.48 2.13
N ALA A 173 1.16 11.52 3.37
CA ALA A 173 -0.22 11.92 3.65
C ALA A 173 -0.49 13.38 3.22
N GLU A 174 0.47 14.29 3.36
CA GLU A 174 0.38 15.69 2.91
C GLU A 174 0.24 15.79 1.39
N ILE A 175 1.00 15.01 0.62
CA ILE A 175 0.87 14.98 -0.85
C ILE A 175 -0.45 14.29 -1.23
N PHE A 176 -0.78 13.18 -0.57
CA PHE A 176 -2.00 12.42 -0.82
C PHE A 176 -3.27 13.27 -0.64
N ALA A 177 -3.29 14.14 0.37
CA ALA A 177 -4.38 15.05 0.69
C ALA A 177 -4.72 16.06 -0.42
N GLN A 178 -3.82 16.28 -1.38
CA GLN A 178 -4.02 17.24 -2.46
C GLN A 178 -4.96 16.72 -3.56
N ASP A 179 -4.92 15.42 -3.86
CA ASP A 179 -5.83 14.77 -4.80
C ASP A 179 -6.01 13.27 -4.46
N PRO A 180 -6.75 12.94 -3.38
CA PRO A 180 -6.79 11.59 -2.83
C PRO A 180 -7.30 10.54 -3.84
N TYR A 181 -8.25 10.91 -4.70
CA TYR A 181 -8.80 10.00 -5.71
C TYR A 181 -7.85 9.77 -6.89
N ALA A 182 -7.04 10.75 -7.28
CA ALA A 182 -5.99 10.53 -8.28
C ALA A 182 -4.86 9.67 -7.73
N TYR A 183 -4.54 9.81 -6.43
CA TYR A 183 -3.38 9.17 -5.80
C TYR A 183 -3.69 7.85 -5.08
N ARG A 184 -4.93 7.37 -5.11
CA ARG A 184 -5.29 6.06 -4.52
C ARG A 184 -4.78 4.84 -5.30
N LYS A 185 -4.29 5.04 -6.54
CA LYS A 185 -3.87 3.96 -7.45
C LYS A 185 -2.51 4.23 -8.09
N GLY A 186 -1.84 3.16 -8.52
CA GLY A 186 -0.52 3.25 -9.16
C GLY A 186 0.66 3.23 -8.19
N TRP A 187 0.40 2.93 -6.91
CA TRP A 187 1.47 2.58 -5.96
C TRP A 187 2.14 1.28 -6.40
N ALA A 188 3.41 1.12 -6.03
CA ALA A 188 4.21 -0.06 -6.37
C ALA A 188 3.53 -1.35 -5.95
N ASP A 189 3.63 -2.39 -6.78
CA ASP A 189 3.04 -3.72 -6.51
C ASP A 189 3.44 -4.28 -5.15
N LEU A 190 4.71 -4.08 -4.76
CA LEU A 190 5.25 -4.52 -3.48
C LEU A 190 5.77 -3.33 -2.66
N THR A 191 5.54 -3.41 -1.35
CA THR A 191 6.24 -2.61 -0.34
C THR A 191 6.99 -3.57 0.58
N ILE A 192 8.31 -3.46 0.63
CA ILE A 192 9.18 -4.35 1.41
C ILE A 192 10.09 -3.55 2.34
N TRP A 193 10.57 -4.17 3.42
CA TRP A 193 11.49 -3.56 4.36
C TRP A 193 12.45 -4.57 4.98
N LYS A 194 13.62 -4.05 5.38
CA LYS A 194 14.69 -4.79 6.06
C LYS A 194 15.68 -3.80 6.68
N ASP A 195 16.13 -4.06 7.91
CA ASP A 195 17.23 -3.31 8.56
C ASP A 195 17.08 -1.77 8.50
N GLY A 196 15.86 -1.26 8.77
CA GLY A 196 15.56 0.17 8.73
C GLY A 196 15.36 0.78 7.33
N CYS A 197 15.46 -0.03 6.28
CA CYS A 197 15.22 0.40 4.89
C CYS A 197 13.83 -0.05 4.43
N VAL A 198 13.15 0.80 3.64
CA VAL A 198 11.88 0.49 2.96
C VAL A 198 12.06 0.69 1.48
N LYS A 199 11.61 -0.29 0.68
CA LYS A 199 11.68 -0.26 -0.78
C LYS A 199 10.33 -0.52 -1.41
N PHE A 200 10.02 0.24 -2.45
CA PHE A 200 8.82 0.10 -3.27
C PHE A 200 9.21 -0.54 -4.60
N LEU A 201 8.64 -1.69 -4.93
CA LEU A 201 9.00 -2.46 -6.12
C LEU A 201 7.81 -2.58 -7.06
N GLU A 202 8.00 -2.07 -8.27
CA GLU A 202 7.04 -2.12 -9.36
C GLU A 202 7.42 -3.25 -10.33
N VAL A 203 6.65 -4.33 -10.33
CA VAL A 203 6.98 -5.58 -11.01
C VAL A 203 6.48 -5.55 -12.46
N LYS A 204 7.31 -6.00 -13.39
CA LYS A 204 6.97 -6.11 -14.81
C LYS A 204 7.30 -7.50 -15.31
N ALA A 205 6.28 -8.28 -15.64
CA ALA A 205 6.47 -9.55 -16.34
C ALA A 205 6.78 -9.32 -17.84
N PRO A 206 7.25 -10.33 -18.59
CA PRO A 206 7.60 -10.19 -20.00
C PRO A 206 6.46 -9.70 -20.90
N GLY A 207 6.55 -8.42 -21.27
CA GLY A 207 5.58 -7.73 -22.13
C GLY A 207 4.82 -6.60 -21.44
N ASP A 208 4.91 -6.51 -20.11
CA ASP A 208 4.23 -5.47 -19.32
C ASP A 208 4.90 -4.11 -19.47
N ARG A 209 4.11 -3.06 -19.25
CA ARG A 209 4.56 -1.67 -19.36
C ARG A 209 4.16 -0.89 -18.12
N VAL A 210 4.97 0.09 -17.76
CA VAL A 210 4.64 1.06 -16.71
C VAL A 210 3.42 1.89 -17.12
N GLN A 211 2.38 1.84 -16.29
CA GLN A 211 1.11 2.52 -16.49
C GLN A 211 1.20 4.03 -16.21
N SER A 212 0.22 4.80 -16.68
CA SER A 212 0.19 6.25 -16.45
C SER A 212 0.01 6.60 -14.97
N SER A 213 -0.80 5.86 -14.22
CA SER A 213 -0.97 6.03 -12.76
C SER A 213 0.33 5.84 -12.00
N GLN A 214 1.13 4.84 -12.38
CA GLN A 214 2.44 4.58 -11.76
C GLN A 214 3.42 5.72 -12.00
N LYS A 215 3.43 6.28 -13.22
CA LYS A 215 4.21 7.50 -13.51
C LYS A 215 3.77 8.68 -12.64
N VAL A 216 2.46 8.84 -12.41
CA VAL A 216 1.95 9.89 -11.52
C VAL A 216 2.50 9.69 -10.10
N ILE A 217 2.46 8.47 -9.55
CA ILE A 217 3.01 8.21 -8.21
C ILE A 217 4.52 8.47 -8.16
N ILE A 218 5.27 8.07 -9.21
CA ILE A 218 6.71 8.32 -9.28
C ILE A 218 7.02 9.82 -9.27
N GLU A 219 6.34 10.61 -10.11
CA GLU A 219 6.57 12.05 -10.20
C GLU A 219 6.10 12.81 -8.95
N LYS A 220 5.01 12.38 -8.32
CA LYS A 220 4.39 13.10 -7.19
C LYS A 220 4.95 12.70 -5.83
N PHE A 221 5.34 11.44 -5.63
CA PHE A 221 5.76 10.93 -4.33
C PHE A 221 7.20 10.46 -4.35
N VAL A 222 7.57 9.57 -5.28
CA VAL A 222 8.89 8.94 -5.27
C VAL A 222 10.01 9.97 -5.42
N LYS A 223 9.96 10.81 -6.46
CA LYS A 223 11.01 11.81 -6.69
C LYS A 223 11.07 12.88 -5.60
N PRO A 224 9.96 13.53 -5.20
CA PRO A 224 10.03 14.63 -4.22
C PRO A 224 10.40 14.16 -2.82
N LEU A 225 10.01 12.94 -2.44
CA LEU A 225 10.26 12.39 -1.10
C LEU A 225 11.49 11.48 -1.03
N ALA A 226 12.18 11.29 -2.16
CA ALA A 226 13.31 10.37 -2.33
C ALA A 226 12.99 8.96 -1.79
N LEU A 227 11.83 8.42 -2.16
CA LEU A 227 11.46 7.04 -1.82
C LEU A 227 12.36 6.07 -2.59
N ASP A 228 12.88 5.04 -1.92
CA ASP A 228 13.61 3.97 -2.59
C ASP A 228 12.62 3.15 -3.43
N PHE A 229 12.67 3.35 -4.75
CA PHE A 229 11.75 2.76 -5.70
C PHE A 229 12.53 2.14 -6.85
N ALA A 230 12.16 0.92 -7.22
CA ALA A 230 12.72 0.24 -8.37
C ALA A 230 11.63 -0.38 -9.25
N ILE A 231 11.90 -0.40 -10.55
CA ILE A 231 11.19 -1.28 -11.49
C ILE A 231 11.91 -2.63 -11.48
N VAL A 232 11.17 -3.71 -11.24
CA VAL A 232 11.68 -5.09 -11.30
C VAL A 232 11.23 -5.71 -12.62
N ASP A 233 12.14 -5.80 -13.57
CA ASP A 233 11.91 -6.43 -14.88
C ASP A 233 12.22 -7.93 -14.78
N VAL A 234 11.16 -8.73 -14.73
CA VAL A 234 11.24 -10.17 -14.50
C VAL A 234 11.35 -10.91 -15.83
N PHE A 235 12.29 -11.86 -15.90
CA PHE A 235 12.47 -12.73 -17.05
C PHE A 235 12.50 -14.21 -16.65
N GLY A 236 12.03 -15.06 -17.55
CA GLY A 236 12.04 -16.51 -17.34
C GLY A 236 13.45 -17.10 -17.48
N ILE A 237 13.80 -18.00 -16.56
CA ILE A 237 14.99 -18.87 -16.62
C ILE A 237 14.62 -20.35 -16.74
#